data_AF-A0A7X5N4X2-F1
#
_entry.id   AF-A0A7X5N4X2-F1
#
_cell.length_a   1.000
_cell.length_b   1.000
_cell.length_c   1.000
_cell.angle_alpha   90.00
_cell.angle_beta   90.00
_cell.angle_gamma   90.00
#
_symmetry.space_group_name_H-M   'P 1'
#
loop_
_entity.id
_entity.type
_entity.pdbx_description
1 polymer ?
#
loop_
_entity_poly.entity_id
_entity_poly.type
_entity_poly.pdbx_seq_one_letter_code
_entity_poly.pdbx_strand_id
1 'polypeptide(L)'
;FSTAEKVTNLSGRGVGMDVVKRNITALRGTVEIDSAAGLGTTISVRLPLTLAIINGFQVGVGKSVFVVPLDVVEECVEFTP
;
A
#
# COMPACT_ATOMS: atom_id res chain seq x y z
N PHE A 1 -12.10 12.55 -0.30
CA PHE A 1 -12.68 13.32 0.82
C PHE A 1 -11.53 13.86 1.68
N SER A 2 -11.46 15.19 1.87
CA SER A 2 -10.40 15.87 2.64
C SER A 2 -11.01 16.44 3.93
N THR A 3 -10.29 16.36 5.04
CA THR A 3 -10.68 16.87 6.36
C THR A 3 -10.14 18.28 6.66
N ALA A 4 -9.64 19.01 5.65
CA ALA A 4 -9.04 20.32 5.84
C ALA A 4 -10.10 21.46 5.84
N GLU A 5 -10.07 22.29 6.88
CA GLU A 5 -11.00 23.42 7.11
C GLU A 5 -10.81 24.60 6.12
N LYS A 6 -9.67 24.67 5.42
CA LYS A 6 -9.40 25.65 4.34
C LYS A 6 -8.96 24.97 3.05
N VAL A 7 -9.72 25.20 1.98
CA VAL A 7 -9.42 24.73 0.63
C VAL A 7 -8.37 25.67 0.01
N THR A 8 -7.09 25.31 0.11
CA THR A 8 -6.07 25.86 -0.80
C THR A 8 -6.19 25.13 -2.14
N ASN A 9 -5.88 25.79 -3.26
CA ASN A 9 -6.09 25.28 -4.64
C ASN A 9 -5.45 23.90 -4.94
N LEU A 10 -4.67 23.34 -4.02
CA LEU A 10 -4.08 22.00 -4.11
C LEU A 10 -4.93 20.91 -3.40
N SER A 11 -5.71 21.26 -2.38
CA SER A 11 -6.43 20.31 -1.50
C SER A 11 -7.75 19.78 -2.09
N GLY A 12 -8.30 20.42 -3.12
CA GLY A 12 -9.66 20.17 -3.63
C GLY A 12 -9.88 18.92 -4.49
N ARG A 13 -8.82 18.14 -4.80
CA ARG A 13 -8.93 16.99 -5.73
C ARG A 13 -8.94 15.61 -5.07
N GLY A 14 -8.94 15.53 -3.74
CA GLY A 14 -8.85 14.23 -3.03
C GLY A 14 -7.42 13.74 -2.78
N VAL A 15 -6.41 14.51 -3.22
CA VAL A 15 -4.98 14.15 -3.16
C VAL A 15 -4.51 13.79 -1.74
N GLY A 16 -4.98 14.49 -0.70
CA GLY A 16 -4.52 14.25 0.67
C GLY A 16 -4.82 12.82 1.15
N MET A 17 -6.07 12.37 0.99
CA MET A 17 -6.45 11.01 1.40
C MET A 17 -5.96 9.95 0.40
N ASP A 18 -5.78 10.31 -0.88
CA ASP A 18 -5.20 9.40 -1.87
C ASP A 18 -3.73 9.07 -1.54
N VAL A 19 -2.95 10.07 -1.10
CA VAL A 19 -1.56 9.85 -0.64
C VAL A 19 -1.53 8.99 0.61
N VAL A 20 -2.41 9.28 1.59
CA VAL A 20 -2.53 8.48 2.82
C VAL A 20 -2.89 7.03 2.49
N LYS A 21 -3.93 6.81 1.66
CA LYS A 21 -4.37 5.48 1.24
C LYS A 21 -3.26 4.75 0.50
N ARG A 22 -2.59 5.41 -0.46
CA ARG A 22 -1.48 4.81 -1.22
C ARG A 22 -0.34 4.35 -0.31
N ASN A 23 0.07 5.17 0.66
CA ASN A 23 1.14 4.82 1.58
C ASN A 23 0.75 3.66 2.51
N ILE A 24 -0.48 3.66 3.02
CA ILE A 24 -1.00 2.57 3.87
C ILE A 24 -1.12 1.27 3.06
N THR A 25 -1.62 1.33 1.82
CA THR A 25 -1.70 0.16 0.93
C THR A 25 -0.31 -0.36 0.53
N ALA A 26 0.67 0.51 0.32
CA ALA A 26 2.06 0.09 0.04
C ALA A 26 2.67 -0.70 1.21
N LEU A 27 2.24 -0.43 2.44
CA LEU A 27 2.59 -1.19 3.64
C LEU A 27 1.71 -2.44 3.85
N ARG A 28 0.92 -2.82 2.84
CA ARG A 28 -0.09 -3.90 2.92
C ARG A 28 -1.09 -3.70 4.06
N GLY A 29 -1.33 -2.46 4.43
CA GLY A 29 -2.32 -2.06 5.41
C GLY A 29 -3.63 -1.61 4.79
N THR A 30 -4.61 -1.32 5.64
CA THR A 30 -5.91 -0.75 5.25
C THR A 30 -6.25 0.48 6.08
N VAL A 31 -7.05 1.37 5.50
CA VAL A 31 -7.58 2.57 6.16
C VAL A 31 -9.08 2.64 5.94
N GLU A 32 -9.82 2.85 7.02
CA GLU A 32 -11.28 3.01 7.05
C GLU A 32 -11.63 4.33 7.73
N ILE A 33 -12.67 5.00 7.24
CA ILE A 33 -13.12 6.28 7.78
C ILE A 33 -14.61 6.14 8.10
N ASP A 34 -14.95 6.35 9.36
CA ASP A 34 -16.32 6.48 9.84
C ASP A 34 -16.52 7.95 10.23
N SER A 35 -17.51 8.62 9.64
CA SER A 35 -17.82 10.00 10.00
C SER A 35 -19.31 10.27 9.88
N ALA A 36 -19.83 10.96 10.89
CA ALA A 36 -21.17 11.49 10.87
C ALA A 36 -21.16 12.95 11.33
N ALA A 37 -21.93 13.80 10.64
CA ALA A 37 -22.00 15.21 10.92
C ALA A 37 -22.46 15.46 12.38
N GLY A 38 -21.73 16.31 13.10
CA GLY A 38 -22.00 16.59 14.52
C GLY A 38 -21.59 15.48 15.50
N LEU A 39 -21.17 14.30 15.01
CA LEU A 39 -20.69 13.17 15.83
C LEU A 39 -19.17 12.97 15.71
N GLY A 40 -18.53 13.68 14.79
CA GLY A 40 -17.09 13.64 14.57
C GLY A 40 -16.67 12.65 13.48
N THR A 41 -15.38 12.31 13.49
CA THR A 41 -14.75 11.42 12.52
C THR A 41 -13.81 10.47 13.24
N THR A 42 -13.94 9.18 12.96
CA THR A 42 -13.02 8.13 13.39
C THR A 42 -12.29 7.59 12.18
N ILE A 43 -10.95 7.56 12.24
CA ILE A 43 -10.10 6.97 11.22
C ILE A 43 -9.44 5.73 11.82
N SER A 44 -9.71 4.57 11.23
CA SER A 44 -9.13 3.29 11.63
C SER A 44 -8.04 2.88 10.65
N VAL A 45 -6.82 2.70 11.14
CA VAL A 45 -5.69 2.23 10.34
C VAL A 45 -5.27 0.85 10.85
N ARG A 46 -5.24 -0.14 9.95
CA ARG A 46 -4.74 -1.49 10.25
C ARG A 46 -3.46 -1.71 9.48
N LEU A 47 -2.37 -1.98 10.20
CA LEU A 47 -1.09 -2.35 9.62
C LEU A 47 -0.73 -3.78 10.05
N PRO A 48 -0.10 -4.59 9.20
CA PRO A 48 0.44 -5.89 9.59
C PRO A 48 1.40 -5.76 10.78
N LEU A 49 1.33 -6.69 11.74
CA LEU A 49 2.19 -6.70 12.93
C LEU A 49 3.69 -6.78 12.56
N THR A 50 3.99 -7.42 11.43
CA THR A 50 5.34 -7.52 10.88
C THR A 50 5.36 -6.95 9.46
N LEU A 51 6.14 -5.88 9.25
CA LEU A 51 6.48 -5.39 7.92
C LEU A 51 7.67 -6.17 7.30
N ALA A 52 8.25 -7.11 8.05
CA ALA A 52 9.58 -7.67 7.80
C ALA A 52 9.62 -9.04 7.11
N ILE A 53 8.46 -9.67 6.85
CA ILE A 53 8.41 -10.95 6.12
C ILE A 53 7.83 -10.69 4.74
N ILE A 54 8.73 -10.56 3.76
CA ILE A 54 8.38 -10.45 2.34
C ILE A 54 8.55 -11.82 1.73
N ASN A 55 7.45 -12.42 1.27
CA ASN A 55 7.49 -13.62 0.44
C ASN A 55 8.26 -13.27 -0.84
N GLY A 56 9.40 -13.92 -1.05
CA GLY A 56 10.31 -13.63 -2.15
C GLY A 56 10.65 -14.88 -2.94
N PHE A 57 10.74 -14.72 -4.25
CA PHE A 57 11.23 -15.71 -5.19
C PHE A 57 12.72 -15.50 -5.39
N GLN A 58 13.53 -16.43 -4.88
CA GLN A 58 14.99 -16.35 -4.98
C GLN A 58 15.43 -16.78 -6.38
N VAL A 59 16.23 -15.96 -7.05
CA VAL A 59 16.78 -16.24 -8.39
C VAL A 59 18.29 -16.08 -8.41
N GLY A 60 18.95 -16.89 -9.22
CA GLY A 60 20.40 -16.85 -9.44
C GLY A 60 20.74 -16.39 -10.84
N VAL A 61 21.71 -15.47 -10.98
CA VAL A 61 22.31 -15.10 -12.25
C VAL A 61 23.82 -15.25 -12.14
N GLY A 62 24.36 -16.30 -12.76
CA GLY A 62 25.76 -16.69 -12.57
C GLY A 62 26.05 -17.00 -11.10
N LYS A 63 26.86 -16.15 -10.45
CA LYS A 63 27.21 -16.28 -9.01
C LYS A 63 26.40 -15.35 -8.10
N SER A 64 25.55 -14.50 -8.66
CA SER A 64 24.79 -13.50 -7.92
C SER A 64 23.42 -14.04 -7.55
N VAL A 65 22.96 -13.70 -6.34
CA VAL A 65 21.65 -14.07 -5.82
C VAL A 65 20.80 -12.81 -5.71
N PHE A 66 19.57 -12.88 -6.22
CA PHE A 66 18.55 -11.83 -6.14
C PHE A 66 17.26 -12.39 -5.55
N VAL A 67 16.41 -11.49 -5.05
CA VAL A 67 15.07 -11.83 -4.55
C VAL A 67 14.06 -10.95 -5.26
N VAL A 68 13.11 -11.58 -5.94
CA VAL A 68 11.98 -10.91 -6.57
C VAL A 68 10.76 -11.06 -5.65
N PRO A 69 9.99 -10.00 -5.36
CA PRO A 69 8.76 -10.13 -4.58
C PRO A 69 7.79 -11.13 -5.24
N LEU A 70 7.23 -12.09 -4.46
CA LEU A 70 6.33 -13.10 -5.02
C LEU A 70 5.01 -12.54 -5.54
N ASP A 71 4.61 -11.34 -5.11
CA ASP A 71 3.39 -10.66 -5.55
C ASP A 71 3.47 -10.10 -6.98
N VAL A 72 4.67 -10.01 -7.56
CA VAL A 72 4.88 -9.61 -8.97
C VAL A 72 5.17 -10.78 -9.91
N VAL A 73 5.27 -12.01 -9.38
CA VAL A 73 5.51 -13.22 -10.17
C VAL A 73 4.16 -13.81 -10.57
N GLU A 74 3.86 -13.80 -11.86
CA GLU A 74 2.58 -14.32 -12.38
C GLU A 74 2.60 -15.86 -12.47
N GLU A 75 3.62 -16.43 -13.10
CA GLU A 75 3.83 -17.87 -13.17
C GLU A 75 5.31 -18.22 -13.43
N CYS A 76 5.69 -19.46 -13.13
CA CYS A 76 6.97 -20.04 -13.52
C CYS A 76 6.71 -21.05 -14.64
N VAL A 77 7.19 -20.76 -15.85
CA VAL A 77 7.10 -21.67 -16.98
C VAL A 77 8.39 -22.47 -17.13
N GLU A 78 8.25 -23.77 -17.41
CA GLU A 78 9.39 -24.60 -17.74
C GLU A 78 9.85 -24.28 -19.15
N PHE A 79 11.10 -23.81 -19.26
CA PHE A 79 11.70 -23.61 -20.57
C PHE A 79 12.27 -24.94 -21.07
N THR A 80 11.54 -25.60 -21.97
CA THR A 80 12.05 -26.76 -22.72
C THR A 80 12.75 -26.25 -24.00
N PRO A 81 14.06 -26.50 -24.19
CA PRO A 81 14.80 -26.09 -25.39
C PRO A 81 14.32 -26.75 -26.68
#